data_AF-A0A150AAH6-F1
#
_entry.id   AF-A0A150AAH6-F1
#
_cell.length_a   1.000
_cell.length_b   1.000
_cell.length_c   1.000
_cell.angle_alpha   90.00
_cell.angle_beta   90.00
_cell.angle_gamma   90.00
#
_symmetry.space_group_name_H-M   'P 1'
#
loop_
_entity.id
_entity.type
_entity.pdbx_description
1 polymer ?
#
loop_
_entity_poly.entity_id
_entity_poly.type
_entity_poly.pdbx_seq_one_letter_code
_entity_poly.pdbx_strand_id
1 'polypeptide(L)'
;MAYAQWVAITIYPSNFEVTLKNVAHSWGKFYSDGNKDKEIEPSAINGVKIPQKGSYTVYACGRSDSASGTEGSFDLYDGNTKVGTYSWDCPWGSKENTSTWTPYGAAAPNNPFVTQQSGANLDSGALGNVTLQTTEL
;
A
#
# COMPACT_ATOMS: atom_id res chain seq x y z
N MET A 1 16.37 -11.75 11.22
CA MET A 1 15.94 -12.04 9.83
C MET A 1 15.49 -10.76 9.17
N ALA A 2 15.97 -10.45 7.98
CA ALA A 2 15.60 -9.24 7.24
C ALA A 2 14.15 -9.19 6.75
N TYR A 3 13.50 -10.34 6.58
CA TYR A 3 12.09 -10.44 6.21
C TYR A 3 11.11 -10.26 7.37
N ALA A 4 11.64 -9.92 8.55
CA ALA A 4 10.85 -9.69 9.75
C ALA A 4 9.96 -8.46 9.59
N GLN A 5 10.42 -7.42 8.90
CA GLN A 5 9.59 -6.26 8.54
C GLN A 5 9.01 -6.45 7.15
N TRP A 6 7.69 -6.53 7.09
CA TRP A 6 6.94 -6.74 5.86
C TRP A 6 5.53 -6.17 5.97
N VAL A 7 4.97 -5.86 4.81
CA VAL A 7 3.59 -5.46 4.63
C VAL A 7 3.02 -6.10 3.37
N ALA A 8 1.74 -6.48 3.42
CA ALA A 8 0.95 -6.88 2.28
C ALA A 8 -0.33 -6.03 2.25
N ILE A 9 -0.39 -5.06 1.33
CA ILE A 9 -1.52 -4.13 1.21
C ILE A 9 -2.44 -4.61 0.10
N THR A 10 -3.64 -5.07 0.44
CA THR A 10 -4.64 -5.51 -0.53
C THR A 10 -5.67 -4.42 -0.75
N ILE A 11 -5.83 -4.02 -2.01
CA ILE A 11 -6.79 -3.02 -2.45
C ILE A 11 -8.02 -3.72 -3.04
N TYR A 12 -9.20 -3.31 -2.59
CA TYR A 12 -10.50 -3.82 -3.03
C TYR A 12 -11.39 -2.66 -3.51
N PRO A 13 -11.43 -2.38 -4.82
CA PRO A 13 -12.39 -1.43 -5.38
C PRO A 13 -13.79 -2.04 -5.49
N SER A 14 -14.81 -1.31 -5.05
CA SER A 14 -16.18 -1.82 -4.98
C SER A 14 -16.94 -1.68 -6.30
N ASN A 15 -16.94 -0.49 -6.89
CA ASN A 15 -17.81 -0.11 -8.00
C ASN A 15 -17.11 0.66 -9.15
N PHE A 16 -15.81 0.92 -9.06
CA PHE A 16 -15.03 1.61 -10.10
C PHE A 16 -13.69 0.91 -10.35
N GLU A 17 -12.99 1.28 -11.43
CA GLU A 17 -11.62 0.78 -11.70
C GLU A 17 -10.61 1.65 -10.95
N VAL A 18 -9.69 1.02 -10.22
CA VAL A 18 -8.59 1.73 -9.55
C VAL A 18 -7.31 1.56 -10.34
N THR A 19 -6.61 2.67 -10.60
CA THR A 19 -5.25 2.67 -11.13
C THR A 19 -4.25 3.05 -10.04
N LEU A 20 -3.22 2.24 -9.83
CA LEU A 20 -2.09 2.56 -8.97
C LEU A 20 -1.15 3.54 -9.69
N LYS A 21 -0.82 4.67 -9.06
CA LYS A 21 0.16 5.64 -9.61
C LYS A 21 1.12 6.11 -8.52
N ASN A 22 2.22 6.74 -8.94
CA ASN A 22 3.25 7.31 -8.06
C ASN A 22 3.76 6.32 -7.01
N VAL A 23 3.91 5.05 -7.43
CA VAL A 23 4.39 3.99 -6.54
C VAL A 23 5.87 4.23 -6.22
N ALA A 24 6.20 4.32 -4.94
CA ALA A 24 7.55 4.56 -4.47
C ALA A 24 7.83 3.82 -3.16
N HIS A 25 9.11 3.52 -2.92
CA HIS A 25 9.62 3.11 -1.62
C HIS A 25 10.85 3.95 -1.26
N SER A 26 10.93 4.40 -0.02
CA SER A 26 12.13 5.04 0.54
C SER A 26 13.10 3.97 1.07
N TRP A 27 12.55 2.87 1.60
CA TRP A 27 13.31 1.78 2.19
C TRP A 27 12.71 0.41 1.88
N GLY A 28 13.58 -0.60 1.83
CA GLY A 28 13.19 -1.98 1.56
C GLY A 28 13.11 -2.26 0.06
N LYS A 29 12.19 -3.14 -0.30
CA LYS A 29 11.90 -3.53 -1.69
C LYS A 29 10.45 -3.96 -1.86
N PHE A 30 9.96 -3.88 -3.08
CA PHE A 30 8.73 -4.58 -3.49
C PHE A 30 9.04 -6.00 -3.93
N TYR A 31 8.05 -6.89 -3.81
CA TYR A 31 8.14 -8.25 -4.33
C TYR A 31 6.80 -8.72 -4.89
N SER A 32 6.80 -9.86 -5.58
CA SER A 32 5.60 -10.42 -6.23
C SER A 32 5.28 -11.83 -5.74
N ASP A 33 4.03 -12.25 -5.97
CA ASP A 33 3.54 -13.62 -5.74
C ASP A 33 3.73 -14.14 -4.31
N GLY A 34 3.77 -13.24 -3.31
CA GLY A 34 4.08 -13.60 -1.92
C GLY A 34 5.52 -14.12 -1.70
N ASN A 35 6.37 -14.08 -2.73
CA ASN A 35 7.73 -14.55 -2.69
C ASN A 35 8.71 -13.38 -2.50
N LYS A 36 9.22 -13.23 -1.28
CA LYS A 36 10.15 -12.14 -0.89
C LYS A 36 11.49 -12.16 -1.65
N ASP A 37 11.83 -13.27 -2.32
CA ASP A 37 13.02 -13.37 -3.15
C ASP A 37 12.78 -12.90 -4.60
N LYS A 38 11.51 -12.74 -5.01
CA LYS A 38 11.11 -12.24 -6.33
C LYS A 38 10.88 -10.73 -6.29
N GLU A 39 11.99 -10.01 -6.15
CA GLU A 39 12.01 -8.54 -6.15
C GLU A 39 11.48 -7.96 -7.45
N ILE A 40 10.72 -6.87 -7.34
CA ILE A 40 10.19 -6.11 -8.47
C ILE A 40 10.43 -4.61 -8.28
N GLU A 41 10.61 -3.89 -9.38
CA GLU A 41 10.73 -2.44 -9.38
C GLU A 41 9.36 -1.76 -9.19
N PRO A 42 9.30 -0.53 -8.66
CA PRO A 42 8.04 0.22 -8.52
C PRO A 42 7.29 0.36 -9.86
N SER A 43 8.01 0.43 -10.98
CA SER A 43 7.45 0.50 -12.33
C SER A 43 6.62 -0.71 -12.73
N ALA A 44 6.82 -1.87 -12.09
CA ALA A 44 6.00 -3.06 -12.32
C ALA A 44 4.60 -2.96 -11.67
N ILE A 45 4.46 -2.12 -10.65
CA ILE A 45 3.20 -1.89 -9.92
C ILE A 45 2.53 -0.60 -10.44
N ASN A 46 3.33 0.39 -10.82
CA ASN A 46 2.84 1.66 -11.32
C ASN A 46 2.07 1.47 -12.64
N GLY A 47 0.81 1.92 -12.67
CA GLY A 47 -0.09 1.74 -13.80
C GLY A 47 -0.95 0.47 -13.74
N VAL A 48 -0.78 -0.39 -12.72
CA VAL A 48 -1.68 -1.53 -12.50
C VAL A 48 -3.12 -1.02 -12.35
N LYS A 49 -4.02 -1.64 -13.12
CA LYS A 49 -5.46 -1.41 -13.11
C LYS A 49 -6.15 -2.56 -12.38
N ILE A 50 -6.94 -2.21 -11.37
CA ILE A 50 -7.72 -3.13 -10.56
C ILE A 50 -9.18 -2.96 -10.98
N PRO A 51 -9.80 -3.95 -11.62
CA PRO A 51 -11.19 -3.84 -12.03
C PRO A 51 -12.10 -3.79 -10.80
N GLN A 52 -13.28 -3.19 -10.96
CA GLN A 52 -14.33 -3.23 -9.93
C GLN A 52 -14.58 -4.67 -9.44
N LYS A 53 -14.79 -4.83 -8.13
CA LYS A 53 -14.96 -6.13 -7.45
C LYS A 53 -13.76 -7.09 -7.56
N GLY A 54 -12.66 -6.65 -8.16
CA GLY A 54 -11.39 -7.36 -8.16
C GLY A 54 -10.57 -7.05 -6.90
N SER A 55 -9.31 -7.47 -6.93
CA SER A 55 -8.33 -7.06 -5.92
C SER A 55 -6.91 -7.12 -6.47
N TYR A 56 -6.02 -6.40 -5.82
CA TYR A 56 -4.59 -6.48 -6.07
C TYR A 56 -3.83 -6.26 -4.76
N THR A 57 -2.72 -6.98 -4.58
CA THR A 57 -1.90 -6.88 -3.37
C THR A 57 -0.53 -6.33 -3.70
N VAL A 58 -0.18 -5.22 -3.05
CA VAL A 58 1.18 -4.66 -3.04
C VAL A 58 1.94 -5.30 -1.89
N TYR A 59 3.07 -5.91 -2.19
CA TYR A 59 3.92 -6.54 -1.19
C TYR A 59 5.24 -5.79 -1.04
N ALA A 60 5.61 -5.46 0.20
CA ALA A 60 6.89 -4.84 0.51
C ALA A 60 7.55 -5.44 1.76
N CYS A 61 8.87 -5.48 1.80
CA CYS A 61 9.65 -5.96 2.94
C CYS A 61 11.03 -5.31 3.02
N GLY A 62 11.71 -5.50 4.16
CA GLY A 62 13.13 -5.18 4.30
C GLY A 62 14.03 -6.01 3.37
N ARG A 63 15.23 -5.49 3.07
CA ARG A 63 16.23 -6.16 2.23
C ARG A 63 17.13 -7.08 3.07
N SER A 64 17.49 -8.25 2.54
CA SER A 64 18.22 -9.32 3.25
C SER A 64 19.58 -8.93 3.81
N ASP A 65 20.23 -8.00 3.14
CA ASP A 65 21.60 -7.53 3.32
C ASP A 65 21.69 -6.18 4.05
N SER A 66 20.56 -5.59 4.43
CA SER A 66 20.49 -4.32 5.13
C SER A 66 19.58 -4.43 6.36
N ALA A 67 20.00 -3.87 7.49
CA ALA A 67 19.16 -3.73 8.68
C ALA A 67 18.11 -2.63 8.47
N SER A 68 17.26 -2.80 7.45
CA SER A 68 16.23 -1.85 7.05
C SER A 68 14.84 -2.46 7.13
N GLY A 69 13.90 -1.60 7.48
CA GLY A 69 12.48 -1.88 7.44
C GLY A 69 11.92 -1.79 6.01
N THR A 70 10.64 -1.44 5.90
CA THR A 70 10.06 -1.01 4.63
C THR A 70 9.25 0.26 4.82
N GLU A 71 9.47 1.22 3.92
CA GLU A 71 8.78 2.50 3.91
C GLU A 71 8.44 2.83 2.47
N GLY A 72 7.22 3.32 2.23
CA GLY A 72 6.81 3.73 0.90
C GLY A 72 5.41 4.30 0.84
N SER A 73 4.99 4.57 -0.39
CA SER A 73 3.65 5.08 -0.68
C SER A 73 3.20 4.74 -2.09
N PHE A 74 1.89 4.85 -2.31
CA PHE A 74 1.29 4.86 -3.63
C PHE A 74 -0.01 5.64 -3.61
N ASP A 75 -0.44 6.09 -4.79
CA ASP A 75 -1.70 6.76 -4.99
C ASP A 75 -2.73 5.82 -5.64
N LEU A 76 -3.99 5.96 -5.25
CA LEU A 76 -5.12 5.41 -5.98
C LEU A 76 -5.74 6.48 -6.89
N TYR A 77 -6.06 6.12 -8.13
CA TYR A 77 -6.73 6.97 -9.10
C TYR A 77 -7.95 6.27 -9.71
N ASP A 78 -8.99 7.05 -9.99
CA ASP A 78 -10.06 6.72 -10.94
C ASP A 78 -9.83 7.53 -12.22
N GLY A 79 -9.36 6.86 -13.29
CA GLY A 79 -8.90 7.53 -14.50
C GLY A 79 -7.82 8.59 -14.24
N ASN A 80 -8.22 9.87 -14.34
CA ASN A 80 -7.36 11.04 -14.08
C ASN A 80 -7.60 11.68 -12.70
N THR A 81 -8.61 11.23 -11.97
CA THR A 81 -8.97 11.76 -10.66
C THR A 81 -8.22 11.02 -9.57
N LYS A 82 -7.47 11.73 -8.73
CA LYS A 82 -6.79 11.13 -7.58
C LYS A 82 -7.81 10.85 -6.47
N VAL A 83 -7.84 9.62 -5.98
CA VAL A 83 -8.71 9.16 -4.88
C VAL A 83 -8.05 9.44 -3.53
N GLY A 84 -6.76 9.15 -3.41
CA GLY A 84 -5.99 9.36 -2.19
C GLY A 84 -4.61 8.73 -2.25
N THR A 85 -3.86 8.90 -1.17
CA THR A 85 -2.52 8.36 -0.99
C THR A 85 -2.51 7.42 0.19
N TYR A 86 -1.96 6.23 -0.01
CA TYR A 86 -1.60 5.33 1.07
C TYR A 86 -0.09 5.40 1.31
N SER A 87 0.31 5.44 2.58
CA SER A 87 1.71 5.45 3.00
C SER A 87 1.90 4.51 4.19
N TRP A 88 3.09 3.92 4.27
CA TRP A 88 3.47 3.05 5.38
C TRP A 88 4.92 3.30 5.79
N ASP A 89 5.20 3.02 7.06
CA ASP A 89 6.55 2.88 7.60
C ASP A 89 6.57 1.70 8.57
N CYS A 90 7.43 0.73 8.31
CA CYS A 90 7.65 -0.44 9.15
C CYS A 90 9.15 -0.55 9.43
N PRO A 91 9.69 0.27 10.35
CA PRO A 91 11.12 0.44 10.55
C PRO A 91 11.78 -0.79 11.20
N TRP A 92 13.08 -0.96 10.96
CA TRP A 92 13.88 -1.97 11.68
C TRP A 92 14.36 -1.41 13.02
N GLY A 93 14.18 -2.17 14.11
CA GLY A 93 14.68 -1.80 15.45
C GLY A 93 13.81 -0.83 16.24
N SER A 94 12.78 -0.23 15.64
CA SER A 94 11.71 0.47 16.37
C SER A 94 10.49 -0.45 16.56
N LYS A 95 9.67 -0.14 17.56
CA LYS A 95 8.42 -0.85 17.84
C LYS A 95 7.22 -0.25 17.11
N GLU A 96 7.31 1.00 16.66
CA GLU A 96 6.17 1.72 16.12
C GLU A 96 6.15 1.61 14.60
N ASN A 97 5.04 1.11 14.05
CA ASN A 97 4.78 1.11 12.62
C ASN A 97 3.71 2.16 12.29
N THR A 98 3.76 2.72 11.09
CA THR A 98 2.71 3.61 10.57
C THR A 98 2.02 3.02 9.34
N SER A 99 0.72 3.28 9.24
CA SER A 99 -0.13 2.87 8.12
C SER A 99 -1.22 3.91 7.97
N THR A 100 -1.12 4.72 6.93
CA THR A 100 -1.91 5.95 6.81
C THR A 100 -2.53 6.08 5.43
N TRP A 101 -3.85 6.15 5.41
CA TRP A 101 -4.65 6.58 4.28
C TRP A 101 -4.95 8.07 4.36
N THR A 102 -4.61 8.82 3.30
CA THR A 102 -4.93 10.24 3.16
C THR A 102 -5.85 10.43 1.95
N PRO A 103 -7.14 10.75 2.14
CA PRO A 103 -8.05 11.01 1.03
C PRO A 103 -7.62 12.28 0.27
N TYR A 104 -7.79 12.29 -1.05
CA TYR A 104 -7.54 13.47 -1.88
C TYR A 104 -8.83 14.24 -2.15
N GLY A 105 -8.76 15.56 -2.18
CA GLY A 105 -9.91 16.43 -2.47
C GLY A 105 -10.56 17.02 -1.23
N ALA A 106 -11.77 17.56 -1.40
CA ALA A 106 -12.54 18.15 -0.31
C ALA A 106 -12.90 17.09 0.75
N ALA A 107 -13.18 17.51 1.98
CA ALA A 107 -13.73 16.62 2.99
C ALA A 107 -15.13 16.13 2.55
N ALA A 108 -15.57 15.00 3.12
CA ALA A 108 -16.96 14.58 3.02
C ALA A 108 -17.89 15.75 3.40
N PRO A 109 -19.01 15.98 2.66
CA PRO A 109 -19.60 15.12 1.64
C PRO A 109 -19.14 15.40 0.20
N ASN A 110 -18.21 16.34 -0.02
CA ASN A 110 -17.82 16.78 -1.38
C ASN A 110 -16.77 15.87 -2.04
N ASN A 111 -16.33 14.83 -1.34
CA ASN A 111 -15.48 13.78 -1.90
C ASN A 111 -16.36 12.64 -2.41
N PRO A 112 -16.37 12.34 -3.72
CA PRO A 112 -17.12 11.21 -4.25
C PRO A 112 -16.50 9.87 -3.88
N PHE A 113 -15.32 9.83 -3.23
CA PHE A 113 -14.67 8.60 -2.84
C PHE A 113 -14.59 8.43 -1.33
N VAL A 114 -14.84 7.20 -0.88
CA VAL A 114 -14.60 6.77 0.49
C VAL A 114 -13.69 5.56 0.46
N THR A 115 -12.61 5.61 1.24
CA THR A 115 -11.72 4.48 1.41
C THR A 115 -11.58 4.15 2.89
N GLN A 116 -11.89 2.90 3.24
CA GLN A 116 -11.73 2.36 4.57
C GLN A 116 -10.42 1.57 4.63
N GLN A 117 -9.51 2.00 5.50
CA GLN A 117 -8.31 1.26 5.86
C GLN A 117 -8.58 0.39 7.09
N SER A 118 -8.13 -0.87 7.06
CA SER A 118 -8.17 -1.78 8.20
C SER A 118 -6.98 -2.75 8.20
N GLY A 119 -6.84 -3.55 9.26
CA GLY A 119 -5.65 -4.36 9.50
C GLY A 119 -4.54 -3.53 10.14
N ALA A 120 -3.30 -3.73 9.70
CA ALA A 120 -2.09 -3.11 10.23
C ALA A 120 -1.80 -3.41 11.72
N ASN A 121 -0.61 -3.93 11.99
CA ASN A 121 -0.04 -3.97 13.34
C ASN A 121 0.82 -2.72 13.55
N LEU A 122 0.33 -1.77 14.35
CA LEU A 122 1.01 -0.51 14.65
C LEU A 122 2.04 -0.65 15.79
N ASP A 123 2.02 -1.78 16.49
CA ASP A 123 2.95 -2.13 17.54
C ASP A 123 4.13 -2.96 16.99
N SER A 124 4.94 -3.52 17.90
CA SER A 124 6.17 -4.22 17.56
C SER A 124 5.97 -5.37 16.56
N GLY A 125 6.96 -5.56 15.69
CA GLY A 125 6.96 -6.59 14.66
C GLY A 125 6.56 -6.03 13.30
N ALA A 126 6.19 -6.91 12.38
CA ALA A 126 5.78 -6.54 11.04
C ALA A 126 4.48 -5.73 11.05
N LEU A 127 4.35 -4.80 10.11
CA LEU A 127 3.08 -4.11 9.84
C LEU A 127 1.99 -5.10 9.39
N GLY A 128 2.37 -6.13 8.64
CA GLY A 128 1.49 -7.26 8.32
C GLY A 128 0.50 -6.97 7.19
N ASN A 129 -0.70 -7.56 7.29
CA ASN A 129 -1.72 -7.40 6.25
C ASN A 129 -2.51 -6.09 6.47
N VAL A 130 -2.64 -5.31 5.40
CA VAL A 130 -3.45 -4.09 5.36
C VAL A 130 -4.49 -4.24 4.27
N THR A 131 -5.70 -3.77 4.55
CA THR A 131 -6.80 -3.78 3.59
C THR A 131 -7.24 -2.36 3.32
N LEU A 132 -7.33 -1.99 2.03
CA LEU A 132 -7.93 -0.76 1.55
C LEU A 132 -9.20 -1.09 0.76
N GLN A 133 -10.36 -0.86 1.35
CA GLN A 133 -11.64 -0.97 0.65
C GLN A 133 -12.05 0.41 0.15
N THR A 134 -12.21 0.58 -1.16
CA THR A 134 -12.54 1.88 -1.76
C THR A 134 -13.82 1.81 -2.57
N THR A 135 -14.64 2.84 -2.47
CA THR A 135 -15.93 2.96 -3.17
C THR A 135 -16.12 4.41 -3.64
N GLU A 136 -16.73 4.55 -4.81
CA GLU A 136 -17.32 5.80 -5.26
C GLU A 136 -18.76 5.89 -4.72
N LEU A 137 -19.21 7.08 -4.29
CA LEU A 137 -20.50 7.36 -3.64
C LEU A 137 -21.61 7.72 -4.63
#